data_AF-A0A659UQW1-F1
#
_entry.id   AF-A0A659UQW1-F1
#
_cell.length_a   1.000
_cell.length_b   1.000
_cell.length_c   1.000
_cell.angle_alpha   90.00
_cell.angle_beta   90.00
_cell.angle_gamma   90.00
#
_symmetry.space_group_name_H-M   'P 1'
#
loop_
_entity.id
_entity.type
_entity.pdbx_description
1 polymer ?
#
loop_
_entity_poly.entity_id
_entity_poly.type
_entity_poly.pdbx_seq_one_letter_code
_entity_poly.pdbx_strand_id
1 'polypeptide(L)'
;MTNVALTGLASDLARRAAEGRPVRIGVIGSGEMGTDLVTQGMLMPGIAVCAVSTRRPHTARDAIRIAYGDEAMAVEADAASKVTAAIEAGKIAITSNDMLVTNPL
;
A
#
# COMPACT_ATOMS: atom_id res chain seq x y z
N MET A 1 -15.15 9.50 8.35
CA MET A 1 -16.51 9.19 7.83
C MET A 1 -16.89 10.31 6.87
N THR A 2 -17.47 9.97 5.72
CA THR A 2 -17.95 10.96 4.75
C THR A 2 -19.22 11.65 5.28
N ASN A 3 -19.47 12.88 4.84
CA ASN A 3 -20.69 13.64 5.15
C ASN A 3 -21.85 13.38 4.16
N VAL A 4 -21.72 12.33 3.34
CA VAL A 4 -22.68 11.94 2.29
C VAL A 4 -22.89 10.44 2.29
N ALA A 5 -24.05 10.00 1.78
CA ALA A 5 -24.33 8.60 1.54
C ALA A 5 -23.38 8.02 0.46
N LEU A 6 -22.92 6.79 0.66
CA LEU A 6 -22.03 6.11 -0.28
C LEU A 6 -22.84 5.56 -1.44
N THR A 7 -22.50 5.97 -2.66
CA THR A 7 -23.12 5.49 -3.91
C THR A 7 -22.05 5.17 -4.95
N GLY A 8 -22.42 4.40 -5.99
CA GLY A 8 -21.51 4.01 -7.07
C GLY A 8 -20.21 3.38 -6.56
N LEU A 9 -19.08 3.82 -7.10
CA LEU A 9 -17.74 3.30 -6.77
C LEU A 9 -17.41 3.39 -5.27
N ALA A 10 -17.85 4.45 -4.59
CA ALA A 10 -17.59 4.60 -3.15
C ALA A 10 -18.29 3.52 -2.33
N SER A 11 -19.50 3.12 -2.73
CA SER A 11 -20.22 1.99 -2.13
C SER A 11 -19.53 0.65 -2.40
N ASP A 12 -19.07 0.44 -3.63
CA ASP A 12 -18.37 -0.80 -4.00
C ASP A 12 -17.03 -0.98 -3.26
N LEU A 13 -16.27 0.09 -3.11
CA LEU A 13 -15.02 0.09 -2.34
C LEU A 13 -15.26 -0.12 -0.84
N ALA A 14 -16.29 0.50 -0.27
CA ALA A 14 -16.68 0.26 1.12
C ALA A 14 -17.11 -1.20 1.35
N ARG A 15 -17.83 -1.82 0.41
CA ARG A 15 -18.15 -3.25 0.46
C ARG A 15 -16.90 -4.13 0.45
N ARG A 16 -15.93 -3.86 -0.43
CA ARG A 16 -14.64 -4.59 -0.44
C ARG A 16 -13.90 -4.49 0.89
N ALA A 17 -13.93 -3.31 1.53
CA ALA A 17 -13.36 -3.11 2.85
C ALA A 17 -14.06 -3.98 3.90
N ALA A 18 -15.39 -3.98 3.93
CA ALA A 18 -16.20 -4.76 4.88
C ALA A 18 -16.02 -6.28 4.70
N GLU A 19 -15.80 -6.74 3.46
CA GLU A 19 -15.50 -8.14 3.14
C GLU A 19 -14.05 -8.55 3.49
N GLY A 20 -13.20 -7.63 3.94
CA GLY A 20 -11.77 -7.91 4.17
C GLY A 20 -11.00 -8.23 2.88
N ARG A 21 -11.52 -7.80 1.72
CA ARG A 21 -10.98 -8.11 0.39
C ARG A 21 -10.66 -6.83 -0.41
N PRO A 22 -9.75 -5.98 0.10
CA PRO A 22 -9.36 -4.76 -0.59
C PRO A 22 -8.67 -5.06 -1.93
N VAL A 23 -8.66 -4.08 -2.82
CA VAL A 23 -7.76 -4.08 -3.97
C VAL A 23 -6.35 -3.78 -3.44
N ARG A 24 -5.42 -4.71 -3.65
CA ARG A 24 -4.03 -4.58 -3.24
C ARG A 24 -3.23 -3.94 -4.37
N ILE A 25 -2.46 -2.91 -4.05
CA ILE A 25 -1.70 -2.11 -5.00
C ILE A 25 -0.22 -2.22 -4.67
N GLY A 26 0.58 -2.63 -5.66
CA GLY A 26 2.02 -2.45 -5.66
C GLY A 26 2.39 -1.18 -6.43
N VAL A 27 3.21 -0.31 -5.81
CA VAL A 27 3.67 0.94 -6.42
C VAL A 27 5.12 0.80 -6.83
N ILE A 28 5.44 1.04 -8.11
CA ILE A 28 6.82 1.08 -8.59
C ILE A 28 7.28 2.52 -8.63
N GLY A 29 8.16 2.88 -7.69
CA GLY A 29 8.69 4.21 -7.52
C GLY A 29 8.10 4.94 -6.31
N SER A 30 8.98 5.64 -5.59
CA SER A 30 8.67 6.45 -4.39
C SER A 30 9.19 7.88 -4.56
N GLY A 31 8.96 8.46 -5.74
CA GLY A 31 9.02 9.91 -5.94
C GLY A 31 7.65 10.54 -5.63
N GLU A 32 7.44 11.79 -6.02
CA GLU A 32 6.21 12.54 -5.71
C GLU A 32 4.91 11.75 -5.98
N MET A 33 4.72 11.26 -7.21
CA MET A 33 3.50 10.51 -7.56
C MET A 33 3.35 9.21 -6.76
N GLY A 34 4.46 8.54 -6.44
CA GLY A 34 4.43 7.32 -5.62
C GLY A 34 4.01 7.63 -4.19
N THR A 35 4.52 8.73 -3.63
CA THR A 35 4.12 9.26 -2.33
C THR A 35 2.64 9.64 -2.30
N ASP A 36 2.15 10.29 -3.35
CA ASP A 36 0.73 10.65 -3.46
C ASP A 36 -0.17 9.41 -3.52
N LEU A 37 0.25 8.34 -4.20
CA LEU A 37 -0.47 7.07 -4.24
C LEU A 37 -0.51 6.38 -2.87
N VAL A 38 0.60 6.40 -2.12
CA VAL A 38 0.64 5.85 -0.74
C VAL A 38 -0.30 6.65 0.17
N THR A 39 -0.26 7.98 0.08
CA THR A 39 -1.09 8.89 0.87
C THR A 39 -2.57 8.73 0.54
N GLN A 40 -2.91 8.73 -0.74
CA GLN A 40 -4.30 8.58 -1.18
C GLN A 40 -4.84 7.18 -0.87
N GLY A 41 -4.02 6.13 -1.05
CA GLY A 41 -4.38 4.77 -0.69
C GLY A 41 -4.73 4.62 0.78
N MET A 42 -4.00 5.31 1.68
CA MET A 42 -4.29 5.35 3.12
C MET A 42 -5.67 5.94 3.44
N LEU A 43 -6.15 6.89 2.63
CA LEU A 43 -7.43 7.57 2.84
C LEU A 43 -8.64 6.84 2.25
N MET A 44 -8.43 5.78 1.45
CA MET A 44 -9.47 5.13 0.66
C MET A 44 -9.88 3.75 1.22
N PRO A 45 -11.13 3.58 1.69
CA PRO A 45 -11.64 2.27 2.07
C PRO A 45 -11.55 1.29 0.89
N GLY A 46 -11.18 0.03 1.16
CA GLY A 46 -11.18 -1.03 0.14
C GLY A 46 -10.02 -0.96 -0.84
N ILE A 47 -9.08 -0.03 -0.66
CA ILE A 47 -7.79 0.04 -1.32
C ILE A 47 -6.69 -0.19 -0.27
N ALA A 48 -5.65 -0.93 -0.62
CA ALA A 48 -4.48 -1.11 0.22
C ALA A 48 -3.21 -1.03 -0.63
N VAL A 49 -2.36 -0.04 -0.39
CA VAL A 49 -0.99 -0.08 -0.90
C VAL A 49 -0.23 -1.08 -0.04
N CYS A 50 0.22 -2.18 -0.64
CA CYS A 50 0.79 -3.32 0.09
C CYS A 50 2.29 -3.51 -0.20
N ALA A 51 2.79 -2.91 -1.29
CA ALA A 51 4.20 -2.91 -1.62
C ALA A 51 4.61 -1.63 -2.34
N VAL A 52 5.83 -1.18 -2.08
CA VAL A 52 6.51 -0.10 -2.81
C VAL A 52 7.87 -0.62 -3.27
N SER A 53 8.10 -0.61 -4.57
CA SER A 53 9.43 -0.88 -5.12
C SER A 53 10.20 0.42 -5.30
N THR A 54 11.46 0.44 -4.87
CA THR A 54 12.34 1.59 -5.11
C THR A 54 13.82 1.20 -5.04
N ARG A 55 14.66 1.94 -5.76
CA ARG A 55 16.12 1.84 -5.67
C ARG A 55 16.67 2.50 -4.40
N ARG A 56 15.86 3.33 -3.73
CA ARG A 56 16.24 4.12 -2.54
C ARG A 56 15.23 3.87 -1.42
N PRO A 57 15.39 2.81 -0.59
CA PRO A 57 14.39 2.40 0.41
C PRO A 57 13.96 3.51 1.37
N HIS A 58 14.84 4.45 1.71
CA HIS A 58 14.49 5.61 2.54
C HIS A 58 13.36 6.46 1.93
N THR A 59 13.30 6.61 0.60
CA THR A 59 12.22 7.39 -0.03
C THR A 59 10.84 6.74 0.10
N ALA A 60 10.77 5.40 0.16
CA ALA A 60 9.52 4.70 0.45
C ALA A 60 9.13 4.85 1.93
N ARG A 61 10.10 4.85 2.84
CA ARG A 61 9.86 5.18 4.26
C ARG A 61 9.36 6.61 4.43
N ASP A 62 9.96 7.57 3.76
CA ASP A 62 9.54 8.96 3.79
C ASP A 62 8.09 9.11 3.28
N ALA A 63 7.74 8.42 2.18
CA ALA A 63 6.37 8.38 1.67
C ALA A 63 5.37 7.79 2.68
N ILE A 64 5.75 6.70 3.36
CA ILE A 64 4.94 6.08 4.41
C ILE A 64 4.80 7.03 5.61
N ARG A 65 5.88 7.71 6.02
CA ARG A 65 5.86 8.69 7.11
C ARG A 65 4.97 9.88 6.79
N ILE A 66 4.94 10.34 5.54
CA ILE A 66 4.01 11.39 5.09
C ILE A 66 2.55 10.90 5.20
N ALA A 67 2.27 9.67 4.77
CA ALA A 67 0.91 9.13 4.75
C ALA A 67 0.37 8.74 6.13
N TYR A 68 1.21 8.17 7.01
CA TYR A 68 0.80 7.56 8.28
C TYR A 68 1.30 8.33 9.53
N GLY A 69 2.18 9.32 9.37
CA GLY A 69 2.79 10.08 10.46
C GLY A 69 4.02 9.43 11.09
N ASP A 70 4.28 8.15 10.82
CA ASP A 70 5.46 7.38 11.23
C ASP A 70 5.82 6.31 10.20
N GLU A 71 6.83 5.49 10.49
CA GLU A 71 7.28 4.41 9.61
C GLU A 71 6.83 3.02 10.06
N ALA A 72 5.88 2.90 11.00
CA ALA A 72 5.46 1.62 11.56
C ALA A 72 4.83 0.67 10.52
N MET A 73 4.39 1.20 9.38
CA MET A 73 3.86 0.43 8.25
C MET A 73 4.96 -0.11 7.33
N ALA A 74 6.19 0.42 7.40
CA ALA A 74 7.28 0.07 6.49
C ALA A 74 7.98 -1.22 6.90
N VAL A 75 8.09 -2.18 5.97
CA VAL A 75 8.88 -3.40 6.16
C VAL A 75 9.78 -3.60 4.95
N GLU A 76 11.10 -3.52 5.13
CA GLU A 76 12.02 -3.92 4.05
C GLU A 76 12.00 -5.44 3.85
N ALA A 77 11.82 -5.85 2.60
CA ALA A 77 11.70 -7.23 2.20
C ALA A 77 12.63 -7.53 1.02
N ASP A 78 13.69 -8.28 1.29
CA ASP A 78 14.73 -8.73 0.34
C ASP A 78 14.48 -10.14 -0.21
N ALA A 79 13.34 -10.75 0.12
CA ALA A 79 12.93 -12.07 -0.35
C ALA A 79 11.40 -12.12 -0.57
N ALA A 80 10.95 -12.92 -1.53
CA ALA A 80 9.53 -13.06 -1.85
C ALA A 80 8.68 -13.46 -0.62
N SER A 81 9.18 -14.36 0.22
CA SER A 81 8.51 -14.77 1.47
C SER A 81 8.37 -13.62 2.48
N LYS A 82 9.33 -12.69 2.54
CA LYS A 82 9.25 -11.50 3.40
C LYS A 82 8.25 -10.48 2.86
N VAL A 83 8.16 -10.33 1.53
CA VAL A 83 7.14 -9.48 0.89
C VAL A 83 5.75 -10.01 1.24
N THR A 84 5.52 -11.31 1.03
CA THR A 84 4.31 -12.03 1.43
C THR A 84 3.98 -11.80 2.90
N ALA A 85 4.93 -12.06 3.81
CA ALA A 85 4.69 -11.92 5.25
C ALA A 85 4.33 -10.48 5.66
N ALA A 86 4.95 -9.47 5.03
CA ALA A 86 4.61 -8.07 5.27
C ALA A 86 3.18 -7.76 4.83
N ILE A 87 2.77 -8.21 3.63
CA ILE A 87 1.42 -7.99 3.10
C ILE A 87 0.37 -8.67 3.98
N GLU A 88 0.62 -9.90 4.43
CA GLU A 88 -0.27 -10.65 5.33
C GLU A 88 -0.38 -9.99 6.72
N ALA A 89 0.70 -9.38 7.20
CA ALA A 89 0.71 -8.60 8.44
C ALA A 89 0.04 -7.22 8.29
N GLY A 90 -0.52 -6.90 7.11
CA GLY A 90 -1.12 -5.60 6.83
C GLY A 90 -0.10 -4.46 6.76
N LYS A 91 1.16 -4.76 6.44
CA LYS A 91 2.26 -3.81 6.29
C LYS A 91 2.58 -3.55 4.82
N ILE A 92 3.39 -2.53 4.58
CA ILE A 92 3.85 -2.12 3.25
C ILE A 92 5.27 -2.65 3.04
N ALA A 93 5.39 -3.64 2.15
CA ALA A 93 6.67 -4.20 1.77
C ALA A 93 7.48 -3.19 0.92
N ILE A 94 8.69 -2.86 1.34
CA ILE A 94 9.65 -2.08 0.55
C ILE A 94 10.61 -3.08 -0.10
N THR A 95 10.62 -3.14 -1.44
CA THR A 95 11.32 -4.21 -2.16
C THR A 95 11.84 -3.75 -3.54
N SER A 96 12.30 -4.69 -4.37
CA SER A 96 12.76 -4.44 -5.74
C SER A 96 11.64 -4.61 -6.78
N ASN A 97 11.83 -4.09 -8.00
CA ASN A 97 10.83 -4.22 -9.07
C ASN A 97 10.53 -5.69 -9.36
N ASP A 98 11.59 -6.48 -9.50
CA ASP A 98 11.53 -7.91 -9.81
C ASP A 98 10.70 -8.67 -8.77
N MET A 99 10.99 -8.47 -7.48
CA MET A 99 10.23 -9.10 -6.39
C MET A 99 8.77 -8.64 -6.37
N LEU A 100 8.50 -7.34 -6.61
CA LEU A 100 7.13 -6.82 -6.61
C LEU A 100 6.29 -7.43 -7.73
N VAL A 101 6.83 -7.56 -8.95
CA VAL A 101 6.07 -8.05 -10.11
C VAL A 101 5.93 -9.58 -10.17
N THR A 102 6.80 -10.31 -9.47
CA THR A 102 6.80 -11.79 -9.47
C THR A 102 6.20 -12.41 -8.20
N ASN A 103 5.85 -11.60 -7.18
CA ASN A 103 5.29 -12.14 -5.95
C ASN A 103 3.92 -12.80 -6.21
N PRO A 104 3.68 -14.04 -5.74
CA PRO A 104 2.45 -14.78 -6.01
C PRO A 104 1.22 -14.31 -5.20
N LEU A 105 1.39 -13.35 -4.28
CA LEU A 105 0.37 -12.86 -3.34
C LEU A 105 -0.10 -11.43 -3.63
#